data_AF-A0A950TBX2-F1
#
_entry.id   AF-A0A950TBX2-F1
#
_cell.length_a   1.000
_cell.length_b   1.000
_cell.length_c   1.000
_cell.angle_alpha   90.00
_cell.angle_beta   90.00
_cell.angle_gamma   90.00
#
_symmetry.space_group_name_H-M   'P 1'
#
loop_
_entity.id
_entity.type
_entity.pdbx_description
1 polymer ?
#
loop_
_entity_poly.entity_id
_entity_poly.type
_entity_poly.pdbx_seq_one_letter_code
_entity_poly.pdbx_strand_id
1 'polypeptide(L)'
;PVTLFYVTAALITVPLMFLFTHDLGMLLVMAGLLGVFVSGQYTWMSAWLPELFPTRMRATAAGFVFNMPRLIAWVGPLISGWIIANFGGFGRAATAVSLIYIISLAAAPFLPETNGKPLPD
;
A
#
# COMPACT_ATOMS: atom_id res chain seq x y z
N PRO A 1 -7.97 -12.46 0.49
CA PRO A 1 -7.36 -12.94 -0.80
C PRO A 1 -6.89 -11.80 -1.74
N VAL A 2 -7.78 -10.87 -2.11
CA VAL A 2 -7.47 -9.77 -3.06
C VAL A 2 -6.44 -8.78 -2.49
N THR A 3 -6.49 -8.52 -1.19
CA THR A 3 -5.55 -7.66 -0.47
C THR A 3 -4.12 -8.19 -0.51
N LEU A 4 -3.96 -9.49 -0.20
CA LEU A 4 -2.68 -10.20 -0.29
C LEU A 4 -2.11 -10.15 -1.71
N PHE A 5 -2.94 -10.32 -2.74
CA PHE A 5 -2.50 -10.21 -4.14
C PHE A 5 -1.92 -8.82 -4.46
N TYR A 6 -2.65 -7.74 -4.13
CA TYR A 6 -2.16 -6.38 -4.42
C TYR A 6 -0.91 -6.00 -3.63
N VAL A 7 -0.77 -6.48 -2.38
CA VAL A 7 0.39 -6.18 -1.54
C VAL A 7 1.61 -6.99 -1.97
N THR A 8 1.46 -8.27 -2.29
CA THR A 8 2.54 -9.11 -2.82
C THR A 8 3.01 -8.62 -4.20
N ALA A 9 2.07 -8.27 -5.08
CA ALA A 9 2.39 -7.70 -6.39
C ALA A 9 3.19 -6.39 -6.24
N ALA A 10 2.75 -5.46 -5.38
CA ALA A 10 3.49 -4.23 -5.12
C ALA A 10 4.89 -4.49 -4.53
N LEU A 11 5.01 -5.44 -3.59
CA LEU A 11 6.30 -5.82 -3.00
C LEU A 11 7.29 -6.35 -4.04
N ILE A 12 6.82 -7.05 -5.07
CA ILE A 12 7.65 -7.61 -6.15
C ILE A 12 7.95 -6.58 -7.23
N THR A 13 6.99 -5.74 -7.60
CA THR A 13 7.17 -4.75 -8.68
C THR A 13 8.14 -3.64 -8.32
N VAL A 14 8.23 -3.23 -7.04
CA VAL A 14 9.17 -2.18 -6.62
C VAL A 14 10.65 -2.57 -6.84
N PRO A 15 11.17 -3.70 -6.34
CA PRO A 15 12.56 -4.10 -6.61
C PRO A 15 12.81 -4.38 -8.10
N LEU A 16 11.82 -4.89 -8.84
CA LEU A 16 11.94 -5.07 -10.30
C LEU A 16 12.13 -3.73 -11.02
N MET A 17 11.34 -2.72 -10.66
CA MET A 17 11.46 -1.38 -11.23
C MET A 17 12.81 -0.74 -10.87
N PHE A 18 13.24 -0.84 -9.61
CA PHE A 18 14.37 -0.07 -9.09
C PHE A 18 15.74 -0.75 -9.19
N LEU A 19 15.80 -2.08 -9.34
CA LEU A 19 17.07 -2.82 -9.43
C LEU A 19 17.34 -3.39 -10.83
N PHE A 20 16.30 -3.70 -11.62
CA PHE A 20 16.48 -4.38 -12.91
C PHE A 20 16.24 -3.47 -14.12
N THR A 21 15.61 -2.30 -13.93
CA THR A 21 15.25 -1.44 -15.04
C THR A 21 16.30 -0.36 -15.28
N HIS A 22 16.94 -0.42 -16.46
CA HIS A 22 17.97 0.54 -16.89
C HIS A 22 17.57 1.32 -18.16
N ASP A 23 16.40 1.01 -18.72
CA ASP A 23 15.86 1.63 -19.93
C ASP A 23 14.59 2.43 -19.61
N LEU A 24 14.44 3.61 -20.23
CA LEU A 24 13.32 4.54 -20.01
C LEU A 24 11.97 3.92 -20.38
N GLY A 25 11.91 3.18 -21.49
CA GLY A 25 10.67 2.55 -21.94
C GLY A 25 10.16 1.52 -20.94
N MET A 26 11.05 0.66 -20.44
CA MET A 26 10.73 -0.33 -19.42
C MET A 26 10.39 0.32 -18.08
N LEU A 27 11.03 1.44 -17.73
CA LEU A 27 10.74 2.18 -16.49
C LEU A 27 9.31 2.74 -16.48
N LEU A 28 8.84 3.28 -17.61
CA LEU A 28 7.48 3.80 -17.73
C LEU A 28 6.42 2.68 -17.61
N VAL A 29 6.68 1.51 -18.22
CA VAL A 29 5.77 0.35 -18.11
C VAL A 29 5.71 -0.15 -16.67
N MET A 30 6.87 -0.30 -16.01
CA MET A 30 6.93 -0.76 -14.62
C MET A 30 6.31 0.26 -13.66
N ALA A 31 6.49 1.56 -13.90
CA ALA A 31 5.83 2.61 -13.14
C ALA A 31 4.30 2.55 -13.29
N GLY A 32 3.79 2.29 -14.50
CA GLY A 32 2.37 2.08 -14.76
C GLY A 32 1.82 0.88 -13.99
N LEU A 33 2.50 -0.26 -14.05
CA LEU A 33 2.13 -1.48 -13.30
C LEU A 33 2.12 -1.25 -11.79
N LEU A 34 3.17 -0.61 -11.28
CA LEU A 34 3.24 -0.22 -9.87
C LEU A 34 2.06 0.68 -9.49
N GLY A 35 1.73 1.66 -10.33
CA GLY A 35 0.58 2.55 -10.14
C GLY A 35 -0.74 1.79 -10.05
N VAL A 36 -0.94 0.76 -10.89
CA VAL A 36 -2.13 -0.11 -10.84
C VAL A 36 -2.19 -0.87 -9.52
N PHE A 37 -1.09 -1.49 -9.08
CA PHE A 37 -1.08 -2.25 -7.84
C PHE A 37 -1.27 -1.38 -6.61
N VAL A 38 -0.66 -0.19 -6.57
CA VAL A 38 -0.85 0.77 -5.48
C VAL A 38 -2.27 1.31 -5.47
N SER A 39 -2.82 1.69 -6.63
CA SER A 39 -4.20 2.22 -6.71
C SER A 39 -5.23 1.16 -6.35
N GLY A 40 -5.01 -0.09 -6.76
CA GLY A 40 -5.85 -1.23 -6.36
C GLY A 40 -5.94 -1.41 -4.84
N GLN A 41 -4.88 -1.07 -4.10
CA GLN A 41 -4.88 -1.08 -2.63
C GLN A 41 -5.86 -0.05 -2.05
N TYR A 42 -5.97 1.13 -2.64
CA TYR A 42 -6.91 2.16 -2.18
C TYR A 42 -8.36 1.79 -2.48
N THR A 43 -8.61 1.17 -3.64
CA THR A 43 -9.97 0.80 -4.07
C THR A 43 -10.60 -0.23 -3.13
N TRP A 44 -9.90 -1.32 -2.81
CA TRP A 44 -10.48 -2.34 -1.92
C TRP A 44 -10.72 -1.78 -0.51
N MET A 45 -9.80 -0.93 -0.01
CA MET A 45 -9.91 -0.34 1.32
C MET A 45 -11.17 0.53 1.41
N SER A 46 -11.49 1.31 0.38
CA SER A 46 -12.71 2.14 0.36
C SER A 46 -14.02 1.33 0.38
N ALA A 47 -14.02 0.10 -0.14
CA ALA A 47 -15.18 -0.78 -0.15
C ALA A 47 -15.32 -1.57 1.16
N TRP A 48 -14.20 -2.07 1.70
CA TRP A 48 -14.16 -2.89 2.92
C TRP A 48 -14.43 -2.08 4.20
N LEU A 49 -13.90 -0.86 4.27
CA LEU A 49 -13.99 -0.01 5.45
C LEU A 49 -15.44 0.28 5.93
N PRO A 50 -16.41 0.64 5.06
CA PRO A 50 -17.80 0.84 5.49
C PRO A 50 -18.49 -0.44 5.96
N GLU A 51 -18.08 -1.63 5.52
CA GLU A 51 -18.66 -2.91 5.95
C GLU A 51 -18.24 -3.28 7.37
N LEU A 52 -17.10 -2.76 7.84
CA LEU A 52 -16.57 -3.05 9.17
C LEU A 52 -17.30 -2.27 10.29
N PHE A 53 -17.88 -1.11 9.96
CA PHE A 53 -18.42 -0.18 10.95
C PHE A 53 -19.96 -0.20 11.03
N PRO A 54 -20.53 -0.11 12.25
CA PRO A 54 -21.98 0.02 12.47
C PRO A 54 -22.54 1.26 11.76
N THR A 55 -23.81 1.17 11.36
CA THR A 55 -24.47 2.20 10.54
C THR A 55 -24.42 3.58 11.18
N ARG A 56 -24.55 3.65 12.52
CA ARG A 56 -24.49 4.89 13.30
C ARG A 56 -23.19 5.70 13.18
N MET A 57 -22.06 5.05 12.88
CA MET A 57 -20.73 5.70 12.88
C MET A 57 -19.95 5.48 11.58
N ARG A 58 -20.54 4.81 10.60
CA ARG A 58 -19.87 4.38 9.37
C ARG A 58 -19.16 5.51 8.62
N ALA A 59 -19.85 6.64 8.41
CA ALA A 59 -19.29 7.77 7.67
C ALA A 59 -18.09 8.41 8.39
N THR A 60 -18.21 8.65 9.71
CA THR A 60 -17.16 9.25 10.52
C THR A 60 -15.96 8.31 10.69
N ALA A 61 -16.21 7.03 10.97
CA ALA A 61 -15.17 6.03 11.14
C ALA A 61 -14.41 5.75 9.83
N ALA A 62 -15.13 5.63 8.71
CA ALA A 62 -14.49 5.49 7.40
C ALA A 62 -13.66 6.72 7.04
N GLY A 63 -14.19 7.93 7.27
CA GLY A 63 -13.45 9.17 7.05
C GLY A 63 -12.19 9.27 7.91
N PHE A 64 -12.27 8.89 9.19
CA PHE A 64 -11.14 8.91 10.11
C PHE A 64 -10.04 7.94 9.68
N VAL A 65 -10.38 6.66 9.46
CA VAL A 65 -9.40 5.64 9.08
C VAL A 65 -8.82 5.90 7.69
N PHE A 66 -9.56 6.49 6.77
CA PHE A 66 -9.02 6.87 5.46
C PHE A 66 -8.03 8.05 5.51
N ASN A 67 -8.19 8.96 6.46
CA ASN A 67 -7.33 10.14 6.59
C ASN A 67 -6.15 9.95 7.56
N MET A 68 -6.30 9.12 8.59
CA MET A 68 -5.25 8.88 9.59
C MET A 68 -3.89 8.47 8.98
N PRO A 69 -3.81 7.61 7.94
CA PRO A 69 -2.55 7.29 7.28
C PRO A 69 -1.82 8.51 6.70
N ARG A 70 -2.53 9.57 6.28
CA ARG A 70 -1.89 10.79 5.76
C ARG A 70 -1.08 11.54 6.82
N LEU A 71 -1.51 11.46 8.08
CA LEU A 71 -0.77 12.02 9.22
C LEU A 71 0.50 11.24 9.55
N ILE A 72 0.68 10.03 9.01
CA ILE A 72 1.90 9.24 9.16
C ILE A 72 2.73 9.33 7.88
N ALA A 73 2.07 9.46 6.71
CA ALA A 73 2.70 9.48 5.40
C ALA A 73 3.70 10.63 5.19
N TRP A 74 3.55 11.77 5.88
CA TRP A 74 4.51 12.89 5.77
C TRP A 74 5.93 12.51 6.27
N VAL A 75 6.04 11.50 7.14
CA VAL A 75 7.34 11.00 7.61
C VAL A 75 8.04 10.17 6.52
N GLY A 76 7.28 9.62 5.58
CA GLY A 76 7.78 8.77 4.49
C GLY A 76 8.89 9.41 3.67
N PRO A 77 8.70 10.63 3.11
CA PRO A 77 9.76 11.33 2.38
C PRO A 77 11.01 11.65 3.22
N LEU A 78 10.85 11.98 4.51
CA LEU A 78 11.97 12.27 5.40
C LEU A 78 12.83 11.04 5.65
N ILE A 79 12.20 9.90 5.96
CA ILE A 79 12.88 8.61 6.11
C ILE A 79 13.51 8.19 4.79
N SER A 80 12.79 8.33 3.67
CA SER A 80 13.30 7.96 2.34
C SER A 80 14.55 8.77 1.97
N GLY A 81 14.56 10.08 2.21
CA GLY A 81 15.72 10.93 1.99
C GLY A 81 16.92 10.53 2.85
N TRP A 82 16.69 10.22 4.12
CA TRP A 82 17.73 9.72 5.03
C TRP A 82 18.29 8.37 4.56
N ILE A 83 17.44 7.43 4.14
CA ILE A 83 17.88 6.13 3.61
C ILE A 83 18.68 6.32 2.32
N ILE A 84 18.25 7.18 1.39
CA ILE A 84 19.00 7.46 0.16
C ILE A 84 20.40 7.99 0.47
N ALA A 85 20.51 8.92 1.43
CA ALA A 85 21.80 9.50 1.84
C ALA A 85 22.76 8.47 2.46
N ASN A 86 22.23 7.49 3.22
CA ASN A 86 23.05 6.47 3.88
C ASN A 86 23.35 5.24 3.00
N PHE A 87 22.42 4.85 2.12
CA PHE A 87 22.56 3.66 1.26
C PHE A 87 23.21 3.97 -0.10
N GLY A 88 23.46 5.24 -0.41
CA GLY A 88 24.26 5.67 -1.57
C GLY A 88 23.62 5.41 -2.93
N GLY A 89 22.32 5.10 -3.00
CA GLY A 89 21.64 4.84 -4.26
C GLY A 89 20.13 4.67 -4.15
N PHE A 90 19.41 5.22 -5.13
CA PHE A 90 17.95 5.18 -5.21
C PHE A 90 17.38 3.75 -5.25
N GLY A 91 18.06 2.82 -5.93
CA GLY A 91 17.58 1.45 -6.08
C GLY A 91 17.51 0.67 -4.75
N ARG A 92 18.56 0.77 -3.94
CA ARG A 92 18.62 0.13 -2.61
C ARG A 92 17.66 0.80 -1.63
N ALA A 93 17.56 2.13 -1.68
CA ALA A 93 16.66 2.87 -0.82
C ALA A 93 15.18 2.56 -1.11
N ALA A 94 14.79 2.53 -2.39
CA ALA A 94 13.42 2.17 -2.78
C ALA A 94 13.06 0.73 -2.39
N THR A 95 14.01 -0.20 -2.52
CA THR A 95 13.83 -1.60 -2.07
C THR A 95 13.71 -1.70 -0.54
N ALA A 96 14.47 -0.90 0.21
CA ALA A 96 14.34 -0.88 1.67
C ALA A 96 12.97 -0.32 2.11
N VAL A 97 12.46 0.71 1.42
CA VAL A 97 11.14 1.28 1.68
C VAL A 97 10.02 0.28 1.33
N SER A 98 10.18 -0.53 0.28
CA SER A 98 9.16 -1.52 -0.09
C SER A 98 8.96 -2.62 0.95
N LEU A 99 9.92 -2.83 1.86
CA LEU A 99 9.78 -3.77 2.98
C LEU A 99 8.59 -3.44 3.90
N ILE A 100 8.07 -2.21 3.86
CA ILE A 100 6.83 -1.87 4.56
C ILE A 100 5.65 -2.74 4.13
N TYR A 101 5.64 -3.24 2.88
CA TYR A 101 4.61 -4.16 2.40
C TYR A 101 4.65 -5.51 3.14
N ILE A 102 5.77 -5.91 3.74
CA ILE A 102 5.85 -7.12 4.58
C ILE A 102 5.00 -6.95 5.83
N ILE A 103 5.00 -5.75 6.43
CA ILE A 103 4.14 -5.44 7.59
C ILE A 103 2.67 -5.54 7.16
N SER A 104 2.33 -5.02 5.98
CA SER A 104 0.98 -5.13 5.41
C SER A 104 0.59 -6.59 5.13
N LEU A 105 1.52 -7.43 4.67
CA LEU A 105 1.28 -8.87 4.47
C LEU A 105 1.08 -9.60 5.80
N ALA A 106 1.83 -9.23 6.84
CA ALA A 106 1.66 -9.80 8.17
C ALA A 106 0.33 -9.36 8.81
N ALA A 107 -0.15 -8.15 8.51
CA ALA A 107 -1.43 -7.64 9.00
C ALA A 107 -2.63 -8.24 8.26
N ALA A 108 -2.50 -8.53 6.96
CA ALA A 108 -3.61 -8.98 6.11
C ALA A 108 -4.43 -10.18 6.62
N PRO A 109 -3.84 -11.23 7.25
CA PRO A 109 -4.60 -12.36 7.83
C PRO A 109 -5.48 -11.97 9.02
N PHE A 110 -5.17 -10.88 9.72
CA PHE A 110 -5.94 -10.42 10.88
C PHE A 110 -7.15 -9.58 10.48
N LEU A 111 -7.27 -9.20 9.19
CA LEU A 111 -8.41 -8.43 8.72
C LEU A 111 -9.63 -9.35 8.55
N PRO A 112 -10.78 -9.03 9.19
CA PRO A 112 -11.99 -9.82 9.02
C PRO A 112 -12.49 -9.76 7.58
N GLU A 113 -12.74 -10.93 6.99
CA GLU A 113 -13.40 -11.03 5.69
C GLU A 113 -14.89 -10.72 5.86
N THR A 114 -15.35 -9.63 5.26
CA THR A 114 -16.73 -9.12 5.32
C THR A 114 -17.58 -9.54 4.13
N ASN A 115 -16.97 -10.20 3.14
CA ASN A 115 -17.64 -10.63 1.91
C ASN A 115 -18.84 -11.55 2.21
N GLY A 116 -20.04 -11.12 1.80
CA GLY A 116 -21.29 -11.87 1.96
C GLY A 116 -21.89 -11.86 3.36
N LYS A 117 -21.36 -11.07 4.31
CA LYS A 117 -21.92 -10.94 5.66
C LYS A 117 -22.95 -9.79 5.74
N PRO A 118 -23.99 -9.91 6.59
CA PRO A 118 -24.88 -8.80 6.85
C PRO A 118 -24.12 -7.64 7.52
N LEU A 119 -24.50 -6.42 7.18
CA LEU A 119 -23.89 -5.23 7.75
C LEU A 119 -24.18 -5.15 9.26
N PRO A 120 -23.20 -4.76 10.10
CA PRO A 120 -23.45 -4.49 11.51
C PRO A 120 -24.41 -3.31 11.68
N ASP A 121 -25.40 -3.46 12.56
CA ASP A 121 -26.37 -2.40 12.91
C ASP A 121 -25.77 -1.31 13.83
#